data_AF-A0A3D0RDA5-F1
#
_entry.id   AF-A0A3D0RDA5-F1
#
_cell.length_a   1.000
_cell.length_b   1.000
_cell.length_c   1.000
_cell.angle_alpha   90.00
_cell.angle_beta   90.00
_cell.angle_gamma   90.00
#
_symmetry.space_group_name_H-M   'P 1'
#
loop_
_entity.id
_entity.type
_entity.pdbx_description
1 polymer ?
#
loop_
_entity_poly.entity_id
_entity_poly.type
_entity_poly.pdbx_seq_one_letter_code
_entity_poly.pdbx_strand_id
1 'polypeptide(L)'
;MIKLTLPMPRLGETMDSGTIAGWNVAEGDSFERGDTLLELETDKTLVEYPALESGRLIETLVAEGDVVDVGDPIAIIESEKSWPISGAQDEDASQPKPDLPRDSARPEHSAPNQDAITPEVSSSDGVRATPL
;
A
#
# COMPACT_ATOMS: atom_id res chain seq x y z
N MET A 1 -13.93 -8.04 -25.68
CA MET A 1 -13.41 -7.05 -24.72
C MET A 1 -12.75 -7.80 -23.57
N ILE A 2 -11.53 -7.41 -23.21
CA ILE A 2 -10.76 -8.00 -22.11
C ILE A 2 -10.78 -7.03 -20.94
N LYS A 3 -10.91 -7.56 -19.72
CA LYS A 3 -10.72 -6.77 -18.50
C LYS A 3 -9.24 -6.71 -18.19
N LEU A 4 -8.71 -5.50 -18.04
CA LEU A 4 -7.35 -5.24 -17.61
C LEU A 4 -7.37 -4.47 -16.30
N THR A 5 -6.47 -4.85 -15.42
CA THR A 5 -6.13 -4.03 -14.26
C THR A 5 -5.19 -2.93 -14.74
N LEU A 6 -5.57 -1.68 -14.49
CA LEU A 6 -4.74 -0.51 -14.74
C LEU A 6 -3.91 -0.25 -13.47
N PRO A 7 -2.60 -0.48 -13.49
CA PRO A 7 -1.73 -0.13 -12.38
C PRO A 7 -1.23 1.31 -12.50
N MET A 8 -0.75 1.83 -11.37
CA MET A 8 -0.14 3.15 -11.26
C MET A 8 1.06 3.27 -12.23
N PRO A 9 1.05 4.20 -13.19
CA PRO A 9 2.14 4.36 -14.14
C PRO A 9 3.35 5.02 -13.48
N ARG A 10 4.55 4.63 -13.92
CA ARG A 10 5.78 5.31 -13.52
C ARG A 10 6.02 6.53 -14.42
N LEU A 11 5.71 7.72 -13.93
CA LEU A 11 5.89 8.96 -14.68
C LEU A 11 7.26 9.63 -14.45
N GLY A 12 8.07 9.13 -13.52
CA GLY A 12 9.41 9.64 -13.22
C GLY A 12 10.43 8.53 -12.92
N GLU A 13 11.69 8.74 -13.33
CA GLU A 13 12.78 7.80 -13.08
C GLU A 13 13.04 7.56 -11.59
N THR A 14 12.68 8.49 -10.71
CA THR A 14 12.83 8.37 -9.24
C THR A 14 11.49 8.39 -8.49
N MET A 15 10.38 8.08 -9.18
CA MET A 15 9.06 8.05 -8.58
C MET A 15 8.77 6.65 -8.05
N ASP A 16 8.57 6.54 -6.73
CA ASP A 16 8.18 5.29 -6.05
C ASP A 16 6.67 5.25 -5.76
N SER A 17 6.04 6.40 -5.50
CA SER A 17 4.61 6.54 -5.23
C SER A 17 4.02 7.82 -5.83
N GLY A 18 2.69 7.89 -5.96
CA GLY A 18 1.97 9.10 -6.35
C GLY A 18 0.54 9.12 -5.84
N THR A 19 -0.05 10.31 -5.83
CA THR A 19 -1.40 10.55 -5.32
C THR A 19 -2.37 10.70 -6.48
N ILE A 20 -3.57 10.12 -6.39
CA ILE A 20 -4.62 10.36 -7.39
C ILE A 20 -5.17 11.77 -7.17
N ALA A 21 -4.89 12.73 -8.04
CA ALA A 21 -5.39 14.09 -7.91
C ALA A 21 -6.90 14.17 -8.21
N GLY A 22 -7.36 13.41 -9.20
CA GLY A 22 -8.76 13.38 -9.59
C GLY A 22 -9.04 12.41 -10.73
N TRP A 23 -10.28 11.92 -10.81
CA TRP A 23 -10.76 11.09 -11.90
C TRP A 23 -11.54 11.94 -12.89
N ASN A 24 -11.13 11.91 -14.17
CA ASN A 24 -11.81 12.63 -15.25
C ASN A 24 -12.80 11.73 -16.01
N VAL A 25 -12.74 10.41 -15.77
CA VAL A 25 -13.73 9.41 -16.20
C VAL A 25 -14.41 8.76 -15.00
N ALA A 26 -15.69 8.40 -15.14
CA ALA A 26 -16.48 7.77 -14.10
C ALA A 26 -16.62 6.25 -14.31
N GLU A 27 -16.99 5.52 -13.26
CA GLU A 27 -17.24 4.08 -13.32
C GLU A 27 -18.37 3.76 -14.32
N GLY A 28 -18.09 2.90 -15.29
CA GLY A 28 -18.98 2.62 -16.41
C GLY A 28 -18.93 3.63 -17.57
N ASP A 29 -18.07 4.64 -17.52
CA ASP A 29 -17.92 5.57 -18.63
C ASP A 29 -16.96 5.02 -19.71
N SER A 30 -17.20 5.40 -20.96
CA SER A 30 -16.42 4.92 -22.11
C SER A 30 -15.48 6.03 -22.56
N PHE A 31 -14.21 5.71 -22.80
CA PHE A 31 -13.19 6.68 -23.18
C PHE A 31 -12.51 6.27 -24.50
N GLU A 32 -11.98 7.27 -25.19
CA GLU A 32 -11.26 7.07 -26.45
C GLU A 32 -9.77 7.32 -26.28
N ARG A 33 -8.97 6.80 -27.21
CA ARG A 33 -7.54 7.09 -27.22
C ARG A 33 -7.29 8.61 -27.28
N GLY A 34 -6.54 9.10 -26.31
CA GLY A 34 -6.19 10.52 -26.17
C GLY A 34 -7.04 11.27 -25.14
N ASP A 35 -8.12 10.68 -24.62
CA ASP A 35 -8.88 11.27 -23.51
C ASP A 35 -8.10 11.19 -22.20
N THR A 36 -8.17 12.23 -21.38
CA THR A 36 -7.59 12.21 -20.03
C THR A 36 -8.45 11.33 -19.13
N LEU A 37 -7.86 10.27 -18.57
CA LEU A 37 -8.56 9.36 -17.65
C LEU A 37 -8.58 9.90 -16.23
N LEU A 38 -7.41 10.31 -15.76
CA LEU A 38 -7.20 10.79 -14.39
C LEU A 38 -5.97 11.68 -14.32
N GLU A 39 -5.88 12.42 -13.23
CA GLU A 39 -4.76 13.30 -12.91
C GLU A 39 -3.98 12.70 -11.75
N LEU A 40 -2.66 12.68 -11.85
CA LEU A 40 -1.75 12.17 -10.84
C LEU A 40 -0.96 13.33 -10.26
N GLU A 41 -0.99 13.49 -8.95
CA GLU A 41 -0.14 14.43 -8.23
C GLU A 41 1.09 13.70 -7.69
N THR A 42 2.27 14.21 -8.03
CA THR A 42 3.55 13.78 -7.48
C THR A 42 4.15 14.90 -6.63
N ASP A 43 5.22 14.62 -5.86
CA ASP A 43 5.91 15.58 -4.97
C ASP A 43 6.16 16.98 -5.57
N LYS A 44 6.33 17.07 -6.89
CA LYS A 44 6.63 18.34 -7.57
C LYS A 44 5.67 18.74 -8.69
N THR A 45 4.84 17.83 -9.17
CA THR A 45 4.14 18.04 -10.44
C THR A 45 2.82 17.26 -10.49
N LEU A 46 1.78 17.90 -11.01
CA LEU A 46 0.55 17.24 -11.44
C LEU A 46 0.68 16.84 -12.91
N VAL A 47 0.39 15.58 -13.21
CA VAL A 47 0.55 14.98 -14.54
C VAL A 47 -0.76 14.29 -14.92
N GLU A 48 -1.24 14.59 -16.11
CA GLU A 48 -2.42 13.96 -16.68
C GLU A 48 -2.08 12.58 -17.26
N TYR A 49 -2.96 11.60 -17.03
CA TYR A 49 -2.84 10.27 -17.61
C TYR A 49 -3.80 10.09 -18.79
N PRO A 50 -3.33 10.25 -20.03
CA PRO A 50 -4.15 10.06 -21.22
C PRO A 50 -4.39 8.57 -21.51
N ALA A 51 -5.55 8.29 -22.06
CA ALA A 51 -5.92 6.97 -22.53
C ALA A 51 -5.08 6.58 -23.73
N LEU A 52 -4.36 5.46 -23.62
CA LEU A 52 -3.50 4.96 -24.70
C LEU A 52 -4.30 4.23 -25.79
N GLU A 53 -5.43 3.64 -25.41
CA GLU A 53 -6.36 2.93 -26.28
C GLU A 53 -7.81 3.25 -25.86
N SER A 54 -8.78 2.99 -26.75
CA SER A 54 -10.19 3.14 -26.42
C SER A 54 -10.68 2.00 -25.53
N GLY A 55 -11.60 2.30 -24.62
CA GLY A 55 -12.12 1.33 -23.66
C GLY A 55 -13.23 1.88 -22.78
N ARG A 56 -13.50 1.18 -21.69
CA ARG A 56 -14.49 1.54 -20.69
C ARG A 56 -13.91 1.39 -19.29
N LEU A 57 -14.13 2.37 -18.42
CA LEU A 57 -13.80 2.24 -17.01
C LEU A 57 -14.84 1.33 -16.36
N ILE A 58 -14.41 0.29 -15.64
CA ILE A 58 -15.33 -0.63 -14.96
C ILE A 58 -15.57 -0.16 -13.53
N GLU A 59 -14.49 0.01 -12.77
CA GLU A 59 -14.51 0.47 -11.38
C GLU A 59 -13.15 1.09 -11.01
N THR A 60 -13.16 2.03 -10.08
CA THR A 60 -11.95 2.60 -9.49
C THR A 60 -11.64 1.89 -8.17
N LEU A 61 -10.40 1.41 -8.01
CA LEU A 61 -9.97 0.73 -6.79
C LEU A 61 -9.46 1.72 -5.74
N VAL A 62 -9.12 2.92 -6.19
CA VAL A 62 -8.50 3.99 -5.42
C VAL A 62 -9.28 5.29 -5.60
N ALA A 63 -9.53 5.98 -4.50
CA ALA A 63 -10.23 7.26 -4.49
C ALA A 63 -9.31 8.45 -4.82
N GLU A 64 -9.90 9.59 -5.18
CA GLU A 64 -9.18 10.86 -5.23
C GLU A 64 -8.55 11.21 -3.87
N GLY A 65 -7.32 11.72 -3.90
CA GLY A 65 -6.51 12.07 -2.73
C GLY A 65 -5.76 10.91 -2.08
N ASP A 66 -5.95 9.67 -2.55
CA ASP A 66 -5.28 8.50 -1.98
C ASP A 66 -3.89 8.28 -2.61
N VAL A 67 -2.97 7.70 -1.83
CA VAL A 67 -1.55 7.55 -2.20
C VAL A 67 -1.27 6.11 -2.58
N VAL A 68 -0.73 5.91 -3.78
CA VAL A 68 -0.53 4.59 -4.38
C VAL A 68 0.92 4.43 -4.83
N ASP A 69 1.49 3.25 -4.59
CA ASP A 69 2.82 2.89 -5.06
C ASP A 69 2.81 2.59 -6.57
N VAL A 70 3.92 2.88 -7.23
CA VAL A 70 4.09 2.60 -8.67
C VAL A 70 3.94 1.10 -8.94
N GLY A 71 3.07 0.75 -9.89
CA GLY A 71 2.74 -0.63 -10.24
C GLY A 71 1.56 -1.24 -9.48
N ASP A 72 1.05 -0.59 -8.44
CA ASP A 72 -0.12 -1.06 -7.69
C ASP A 72 -1.43 -0.78 -8.46
N PRO A 73 -2.46 -1.65 -8.39
CA PRO A 73 -3.69 -1.51 -9.17
C PRO A 73 -4.58 -0.34 -8.74
N ILE A 74 -4.79 0.63 -9.64
CA ILE A 74 -5.61 1.83 -9.39
C ILE A 74 -7.05 1.71 -9.89
N ALA A 75 -7.28 0.95 -10.96
CA ALA A 75 -8.61 0.76 -11.54
C ALA A 75 -8.70 -0.50 -12.39
N ILE A 76 -9.93 -0.88 -12.73
CA ILE A 76 -10.21 -1.94 -13.70
C ILE A 76 -10.83 -1.30 -14.94
N ILE A 77 -10.22 -1.53 -16.09
CA ILE A 77 -10.72 -1.07 -17.39
C ILE A 77 -11.03 -2.25 -18.29
N GLU A 78 -11.90 -2.03 -19.26
CA GLU A 78 -12.22 -2.99 -20.30
C GLU A 78 -11.81 -2.41 -21.66
N SER A 79 -10.93 -3.08 -22.38
CA SER A 79 -10.47 -2.67 -23.70
C SER A 79 -10.39 -3.86 -24.66
N GLU A 80 -10.33 -3.62 -25.96
CA GLU A 80 -10.11 -4.67 -26.95
C GLU A 80 -8.63 -5.02 -27.12
N LYS A 81 -7.73 -4.14 -26.66
CA LYS A 81 -6.29 -4.27 -26.82
C LYS A 81 -5.58 -4.26 -25.47
N SER A 82 -4.37 -4.82 -25.45
CA SER A 82 -3.52 -4.74 -24.26
C SER A 82 -3.13 -3.30 -24.00
N TRP A 83 -3.24 -2.85 -22.76
CA TRP A 83 -2.81 -1.54 -22.33
C TRP A 83 -1.28 -1.53 -22.16
N PRO A 84 -0.52 -0.74 -22.92
CA PRO A 84 0.92 -0.68 -22.76
C PRO A 84 1.27 0.15 -21.53
N ILE A 85 1.54 -0.54 -20.43
CA ILE A 85 1.97 0.09 -19.19
C ILE A 85 3.48 0.32 -19.28
N SER A 86 3.90 1.57 -19.40
CA SER A 86 5.32 1.94 -19.40
C SER A 86 5.89 1.71 -17.99
N GLY A 87 6.33 0.48 -17.73
CA GLY A 87 6.74 0.00 -16.41
C GLY A 87 6.67 -1.52 -16.25
N ALA A 88 5.95 -2.22 -17.12
CA ALA A 88 6.01 -3.68 -17.22
C ALA A 88 7.12 -4.10 -18.19
N GLN A 89 8.35 -3.75 -17.86
CA GLN A 89 9.51 -4.52 -18.32
C GLN A 89 10.16 -5.13 -17.08
N ASP A 90 10.32 -6.45 -17.17
CA ASP A 90 11.07 -7.31 -16.26
C ASP A 90 10.29 -7.79 -15.03
N GLU A 91 9.72 -8.99 -15.20
CA GLU A 91 9.75 -9.97 -14.14
C GLU A 91 11.20 -10.12 -13.63
N ASP A 92 11.49 -9.61 -12.44
CA ASP A 92 12.41 -10.28 -11.53
C ASP A 92 11.83 -10.22 -10.13
N ALA A 93 10.87 -11.13 -9.91
CA ALA A 93 10.51 -11.58 -8.58
C ALA A 93 11.66 -12.41 -7.97
N SER A 94 12.84 -11.80 -7.78
CA SER A 94 13.81 -12.27 -6.79
C SER A 94 13.54 -11.53 -5.48
N GLN A 95 12.55 -12.03 -4.73
CA GLN A 95 12.68 -11.99 -3.28
C GLN A 95 13.69 -13.08 -2.88
N PRO A 96 14.92 -12.76 -2.45
CA PRO A 96 15.41 -13.38 -1.26
C PRO A 96 14.78 -12.60 -0.11
N LYS A 97 13.81 -13.20 0.58
CA LYS A 97 13.76 -12.99 2.04
C LYS A 97 15.12 -13.45 2.55
N PRO A 98 15.96 -12.60 3.16
CA PRO A 98 16.96 -13.12 4.07
C PRO A 98 16.16 -13.62 5.28
N ASP A 99 15.99 -14.94 5.32
CA ASP A 99 15.92 -15.72 6.54
C ASP A 99 16.66 -14.99 7.67
N LEU A 100 15.91 -14.49 8.66
CA LEU A 100 16.46 -14.29 9.99
C LEU A 100 16.69 -15.69 10.55
N PRO A 101 17.94 -16.14 10.77
CA PRO A 101 18.17 -17.35 11.55
C PRO A 101 17.81 -16.98 12.99
N ARG A 102 16.57 -17.25 13.36
CA ARG A 102 16.17 -17.30 14.76
C ARG A 102 16.35 -18.74 15.22
N ASP A 103 17.60 -19.14 15.41
CA ASP A 103 17.90 -20.30 16.23
C ASP A 103 19.22 -20.16 17.00
N SER A 104 19.16 -20.58 18.26
CA SER A 104 20.29 -20.89 19.15
C SER A 104 21.00 -19.74 19.87
N ALA A 105 20.30 -19.16 20.85
CA ALA A 105 20.89 -18.95 22.18
C ALA A 105 19.95 -19.55 23.24
N ARG A 106 20.03 -20.87 23.34
CA ARG A 106 19.51 -21.71 24.42
C ARG A 106 20.02 -21.18 25.78
N PRO A 107 19.16 -20.78 26.73
CA PRO A 107 19.53 -20.73 28.12
C PRO A 107 19.39 -22.15 28.68
N GLU A 108 20.49 -22.91 28.60
CA GLU A 108 20.69 -24.03 29.53
C GLU A 108 21.08 -23.42 30.88
N HIS A 109 20.11 -23.30 31.77
CA HIS A 109 20.33 -23.70 33.16
C HIS A 109 19.00 -24.01 33.84
N SER A 110 18.65 -25.29 33.81
CA SER A 110 17.90 -25.88 34.91
C SER A 110 18.88 -26.08 36.07
N ALA A 111 18.56 -25.55 37.25
CA ALA A 111 18.55 -26.32 38.48
C ALA A 111 17.94 -25.52 39.65
N PRO A 112 17.29 -26.20 40.59
CA PRO A 112 16.22 -25.67 41.42
C PRO A 112 16.74 -25.29 42.81
N ASN A 113 16.07 -24.36 43.49
CA ASN A 113 15.94 -24.50 44.94
C ASN A 113 14.60 -23.94 45.40
N GLN A 114 13.83 -24.84 45.99
CA GLN A 114 12.68 -24.54 46.80
C GLN A 114 13.14 -23.85 48.08
N ASP A 115 12.41 -22.84 48.51
CA ASP A 115 12.11 -22.52 49.92
C ASP A 115 11.00 -21.45 49.84
N ALA A 116 9.74 -21.85 49.97
CA ALA A 116 9.03 -21.76 51.24
C ALA A 116 9.06 -20.33 51.80
N ILE A 117 8.02 -19.54 51.49
CA ILE A 117 7.04 -19.05 52.46
C ILE A 117 5.91 -18.31 51.73
N THR A 118 4.68 -18.79 51.92
CA THR A 118 3.44 -18.02 51.75
C THR A 118 3.15 -17.31 53.09
N PRO A 119 2.06 -16.54 53.22
CA PRO A 119 1.85 -15.13 52.89
C PRO A 119 1.78 -14.25 54.16
N GLU A 120 2.05 -12.95 54.09
CA GLU A 120 1.52 -12.05 55.12
C GLU A 120 1.05 -10.71 54.55
N VAL A 121 -0.16 -10.40 54.96
CA VAL A 121 -0.99 -9.24 54.67
C VAL A 121 -0.47 -7.98 55.38
N SER A 122 -0.61 -6.81 54.75
CA SER A 122 -0.97 -5.53 55.41
C SER A 122 -1.20 -4.48 54.32
N SER A 123 -2.44 -4.21 53.93
CA SER A 123 -3.28 -3.15 54.50
C SER A 123 -2.61 -1.77 54.57
N SER A 124 -3.15 -0.90 53.70
CA SER A 124 -3.55 0.49 54.00
C SER A 124 -2.46 1.49 54.38
N ASP A 125 -2.39 2.59 53.63
CA ASP A 125 -2.67 3.96 54.10
C ASP A 125 -1.96 4.99 53.19
N GLY A 126 -2.61 6.12 52.91
CA GLY A 126 -1.91 7.23 52.24
C GLY A 126 -2.75 8.19 51.41
N VAL A 127 -3.95 8.54 51.86
CA VAL A 127 -4.64 9.76 51.43
C VAL A 127 -3.75 10.98 51.70
N ARG A 128 -3.50 11.82 50.68
CA ARG A 128 -3.02 13.19 50.84
C ARG A 128 -3.35 13.97 49.56
N ALA A 129 -4.49 14.64 49.49
CA ALA A 129 -4.78 15.96 50.06
C ALA A 129 -4.55 17.09 49.04
N THR A 130 -5.66 17.60 48.50
CA THR A 130 -5.84 18.94 47.92
C THR A 130 -5.72 20.01 49.02
N PRO A 131 -4.98 21.10 48.81
CA PRO A 131 -5.55 22.46 48.67
C PRO A 131 -4.76 23.30 47.65
N LEU A 132 -5.19 24.45 47.12
CA LEU A 132 -6.12 25.51 47.51
C LEU A 132 -6.70 26.16 46.24
#